data_AF-A0AAV4AT59-F1
#
_entry.id   AF-A0AAV4AT59-F1
#
_cell.length_a   1.000
_cell.length_b   1.000
_cell.length_c   1.000
_cell.angle_alpha   90.00
_cell.angle_beta   90.00
_cell.angle_gamma   90.00
#
_symmetry.space_group_name_H-M   'P 1'
#
loop_
_entity.id
_entity.type
_entity.pdbx_description
1 polymer ?
#
loop_
_entity_poly.entity_id
_entity_poly.type
_entity_poly.pdbx_seq_one_letter_code
_entity_poly.pdbx_strand_id
1 'polypeptide(L)' 'MAEAVPLLDAHASACATVLLHHWVARFGVPEDITSDRGGQFTSSLWTQLNNLLGVEANTTTAYHPQTNRMIERLH' A
#
# COMPACT_ATOMS: atom_id res chain seq x y z
N MET A 1 6.94 -13.73 -2.43
CA MET A 1 5.53 -14.11 -2.22
C MET A 1 4.72 -12.84 -2.34
N ALA A 2 3.56 -12.88 -3.01
CA ALA A 2 2.72 -11.72 -3.20
C ALA A 2 1.29 -12.07 -2.74
N GLU A 3 0.64 -11.15 -2.04
CA GLU A 3 -0.73 -11.28 -1.57
C GLU A 3 -1.57 -10.20 -2.27
N ALA A 4 -2.71 -10.59 -2.83
CA ALA A 4 -3.65 -9.69 -3.48
C ALA A 4 -4.97 -9.72 -2.71
N VAL A 5 -5.40 -8.56 -2.23
CA VAL A 5 -6.69 -8.39 -1.55
C VAL A 5 -7.60 -7.61 -2.48
N PRO A 6 -8.72 -8.19 -2.96
CA PRO A 6 -9.65 -7.48 -3.81
C PRO A 6 -10.34 -6.37 -3.02
N LEU A 7 -10.30 -5.15 -3.55
CA LEU A 7 -10.96 -3.97 -3.00
C LEU A 7 -12.13 -3.60 -3.92
N LEU A 8 -13.32 -3.45 -3.34
CA LEU A 8 -14.50 -2.98 -4.09
C LEU A 8 -14.30 -1.54 -4.60
N ASP A 9 -13.55 -0.74 -3.83
CA ASP A 9 -13.16 0.60 -4.21
C ASP A 9 -11.77 0.92 -3.64
N ALA A 10 -10.93 1.57 -4.44
CA ALA A 10 -9.53 1.86 -4.11
C ALA A 10 -9.36 3.17 -3.32
N HIS A 11 -10.37 3.57 -2.53
CA HIS A 11 -10.26 4.74 -1.66
C HIS A 11 -9.17 4.54 -0.59
N ALA A 12 -8.55 5.63 -0.17
CA ALA A 12 -7.53 5.64 0.89
C ALA A 12 -7.98 4.91 2.17
N SER A 13 -9.25 5.07 2.57
CA SER A 13 -9.82 4.42 3.76
C SER A 13 -9.92 2.91 3.62
N ALA A 14 -10.28 2.43 2.43
CA ALA A 14 -10.34 1.00 2.15
C ALA A 14 -8.94 0.39 2.14
N CYS A 15 -7.96 1.05 1.51
CA CYS A 15 -6.55 0.64 1.55
C CYS A 15 -5.98 0.63 2.97
N ALA A 16 -6.25 1.65 3.77
CA ALA A 16 -5.85 1.72 5.18
C ALA A 16 -6.43 0.58 6.00
N THR A 17 -7.72 0.29 5.81
CA THR A 17 -8.42 -0.81 6.50
C THR A 17 -7.79 -2.15 6.13
N VAL A 18 -7.56 -2.40 4.85
CA VAL A 18 -6.93 -3.65 4.41
C VAL A 18 -5.51 -3.78 4.95
N LEU A 19 -4.70 -2.72 4.92
CA LEU A 19 -3.35 -2.75 5.50
C LEU A 19 -3.40 -3.16 6.97
N LEU A 20 -4.28 -2.54 7.77
CA LEU A 20 -4.38 -2.83 9.20
C LEU A 20 -4.90 -4.26 9.48
N HIS A 21 -5.99 -4.65 8.82
CA HIS A 21 -6.70 -5.89 9.13
C HIS A 21 -6.08 -7.13 8.50
N HIS A 22 -5.47 -7.01 7.32
CA HIS A 22 -4.89 -8.16 6.62
C HIS A 22 -3.39 -8.27 6.81
N TRP A 23 -2.66 -7.14 6.76
CA TRP A 23 -1.20 -7.16 6.90
C TRP A 23 -0.78 -7.02 8.36
N VAL A 24 -1.12 -5.89 9.01
CA VAL A 24 -0.62 -5.58 10.35
C VAL A 24 -1.09 -6.60 11.38
N ALA A 25 -2.35 -7.05 11.30
CA ALA A 25 -2.87 -8.08 12.19
C ALA A 25 -2.14 -9.44 12.06
N ARG A 26 -1.55 -9.74 10.90
CA ARG A 26 -0.94 -11.05 10.60
C ARG A 26 0.59 -11.05 10.71
N PHE A 27 1.22 -9.95 10.31
CA PHE A 27 2.68 -9.83 10.18
C PHE A 27 3.28 -8.75 11.08
N GLY A 28 2.43 -7.91 11.70
CA GLY A 28 2.88 -6.73 12.43
C GLY A 28 3.06 -5.50 11.52
N VAL A 29 3.52 -4.41 12.12
CA VAL A 29 3.73 -3.14 11.42
C VAL A 29 4.97 -3.26 10.52
N PRO A 30 4.88 -2.96 9.22
CA PRO A 30 6.06 -2.95 8.34
C PRO A 30 7.01 -1.80 8.71
N GLU A 31 8.29 -1.94 8.39
CA GLU A 31 9.27 -0.84 8.53
C GLU A 31 9.03 0.21 7.45
N ASP A 32 8.86 -0.23 6.19
CA ASP A 32 8.63 0.63 5.04
C ASP A 32 7.50 0.11 4.15
N ILE A 33 6.79 1.03 3.50
CA ILE A 33 5.81 0.72 2.46
C ILE A 33 6.19 1.45 1.17
N THR A 34 6.43 0.68 0.11
CA THR A 34 6.64 1.22 -1.24
C THR A 34 5.34 1.16 -2.04
N SER A 35 4.85 2.30 -2.53
CA SER A 35 3.61 2.39 -3.32
C SER A 35 3.81 3.18 -4.61
N ASP A 36 2.88 3.05 -5.56
CA ASP A 36 2.78 3.97 -6.70
C ASP A 36 2.17 5.33 -6.28
N ARG A 37 2.08 6.27 -7.23
CA ARG A 37 1.56 7.64 -7.02
C ARG A 37 0.02 7.72 -7.00
N GLY A 38 -0.67 6.61 -6.77
CA GLY A 38 -2.13 6.57 -6.63
C GLY A 38 -2.64 7.56 -5.58
N GLY A 39 -3.82 8.14 -5.85
CA GLY A 39 -4.44 9.14 -4.96
C GLY A 39 -4.67 8.61 -3.54
N GLN A 40 -4.91 7.30 -3.41
CA GLN A 40 -5.06 6.63 -2.12
C GLN A 40 -3.79 6.65 -1.28
N PHE A 41 -2.62 6.45 -1.90
CA PHE A 41 -1.32 6.37 -1.23
C PHE A 41 -0.64 7.73 -1.07
N THR A 42 -1.19 8.77 -1.68
CA THR A 42 -0.75 10.17 -1.52
C THR A 42 -1.74 11.01 -0.69
N SER A 43 -2.81 10.38 -0.19
CA SER A 43 -3.84 11.03 0.60
C SER A 43 -3.35 11.40 2.01
N SER A 44 -3.95 12.44 2.59
CA SER A 44 -3.67 12.83 3.98
C SER A 44 -3.95 11.69 4.98
N LEU A 45 -4.96 10.86 4.71
CA LEU A 45 -5.28 9.71 5.54
C LEU A 45 -4.13 8.70 5.55
N TRP A 46 -3.57 8.40 4.38
CA TRP A 46 -2.45 7.46 4.26
C TRP A 46 -1.20 8.00 4.95
N THR A 47 -0.88 9.28 4.75
CA THR A 47 0.24 9.93 5.43
C THR A 47 0.08 9.88 6.96
N GLN A 48 -1.11 10.18 7.48
CA GLN A 48 -1.38 10.12 8.93
C GLN A 48 -1.27 8.70 9.48
N LEU A 49 -1.76 7.70 8.73
CA LEU A 49 -1.66 6.30 9.11
C LEU A 49 -0.19 5.85 9.23
N ASN A 50 0.63 6.15 8.22
CA ASN A 50 2.05 5.78 8.25
C ASN A 50 2.79 6.47 9.40
N ASN A 51 2.51 7.76 9.65
CA ASN A 51 3.07 8.47 10.80
C ASN A 51 2.67 7.85 12.14
N LEU A 52 1.42 7.41 12.28
CA LEU A 52 0.93 6.77 13.51
C LEU A 52 1.60 5.41 13.74
N LEU A 53 1.81 4.66 12.67
CA LEU A 53 2.44 3.35 12.71
C LEU A 53 3.98 3.44 12.78
N GLY A 54 4.57 4.61 12.52
CA GLY A 54 6.03 4.77 12.42
C GLY A 54 6.62 4.14 11.16
N VAL A 55 5.82 4.05 10.09
CA VAL A 55 6.18 3.42 8.80
C VAL A 55 6.76 4.48 7.86
N GLU A 56 7.85 4.16 7.17
CA GLU A 56 8.35 5.01 6.09
C GLU A 56 7.59 4.74 4.79
N ALA A 57 6.83 5.75 4.32
CA ALA A 57 6.07 5.65 3.08
C ALA A 57 6.90 6.15 1.88
N ASN A 58 7.34 5.23 1.05
CA ASN A 58 8.13 5.48 -0.14
C ASN A 58 7.23 5.46 -1.39
N THR A 59 7.05 6.61 -2.04
CA THR A 59 6.31 6.67 -3.31
C THR A 59 7.28 6.49 -4.48
N THR A 60 7.07 5.46 -5.29
CA THR A 60 7.86 5.24 -6.50
C THR A 60 7.72 6.43 -7.46
N THR A 61 8.85 6.88 -8.00
CA THR A 61 8.85 7.88 -9.08
C THR A 61 8.26 7.24 -10.33
N ALA A 62 7.45 8.01 -11.05
CA ALA A 62 6.64 7.49 -12.15
C ALA A 62 7.48 6.69 -13.16
N TYR A 63 7.01 5.47 -13.44
CA TYR A 63 7.37 4.62 -14.57
C TYR A 63 8.75 3.93 -14.53
N HIS A 64 8.87 2.91 -13.68
CA HIS A 64 9.64 1.71 -14.05
C HIS A 64 8.65 0.59 -14.44
N PRO A 65 8.35 0.39 -15.74
CA PRO A 65 7.42 -0.63 -16.22
C PRO A 65 7.92 -2.07 -15.98
N GLN A 66 9.01 -2.26 -15.23
CA GLN A 66 9.50 -3.57 -14.81
C GLN A 66 9.04 -3.95 -13.40
N THR A 67 8.81 -2.99 -12.50
CA THR A 67 8.45 -3.30 -11.10
C THR A 67 6.95 -3.60 -10.95
N ASN A 68 6.07 -2.84 -11.61
CA ASN A 68 4.62 -3.10 -11.56
C ASN A 68 4.20 -4.35 -12.35
N ARG A 69 5.00 -4.80 -13.33
CA ARG A 69 4.73 -6.02 -14.11
C ARG A 69 4.78 -7.30 -13.29
N MET A 70 5.40 -7.30 -12.11
CA MET A 70 5.41 -8.48 -11.25
C MET A 70 4.06 -8.68 -10.54
N ILE A 71 3.33 -7.59 -10.27
CA ILE A 71 1.97 -7.64 -9.71
C ILE A 71 0.95 -7.96 -10.83
N GLU A 72 1.16 -7.44 -12.05
CA GLU A 72 0.27 -7.71 -13.19
C GLU A 72 0.36 -9.14 -13.76
N ARG A 73 1.40 -9.93 -13.42
CA ARG A 73 1.54 -11.34 -13.84
C ARG A 73 0.85 -12.35 -12.89
N LEU A 74 0.19 -11.87 -11.84
CA LEU A 74 -0.52 -12.71 -10.88
C LEU A 74 -2.05 -12.70 -11.10
N HIS A 75 -2.53 -12.02 -12.15
CA HIS A 75 -3.87 -12.17 -12.70
C HIS A 75 -3.89 -13.24 -13.80
#